data_AF-A0A965CA10-F1
#
_entry.id   AF-A0A965CA10-F1
#
_cell.length_a   1.000
_cell.length_b   1.000
_cell.length_c   1.000
_cell.angle_alpha   90.00
_cell.angle_beta   90.00
_cell.angle_gamma   90.00
#
_symmetry.space_group_name_H-M   'P 1'
#
loop_
_entity.id
_entity.type
_entity.pdbx_description
1 polymer ?
#
loop_
_entity_poly.entity_id
_entity_poly.type
_entity_poly.pdbx_seq_one_letter_code
_entity_poly.pdbx_strand_id
1 'polypeptide(L)'
;PNGGTEADIAAGINWAIGVRISGVTTNATPAKVINLSIGSTDFSTCYSNSPVQLAIDEAKRRDVTLVTAAGNDDQIATASFPGNCSGNITIGATGIKGDRSYYSNYSDYNRTYDVFIGVDISAPGGDDRAGIGEPAGGQIWSTLNDGARSPGNPTYGKQQGTSMASPIAAGVVALMYSLRPTLTDDQVWSILSKTAKPFAKKSDCTDQLIDTTLNNGTKLTTGLCGVGIIDAAAAVKAVQDLNK
;
A
#
# COMPACT_ATOMS: atom_id res chain seq x y z
N PRO A 1 -1.35 19.10 20.51
CA PRO A 1 -0.93 18.05 19.55
C PRO A 1 -1.88 16.86 19.70
N ASN A 2 -3.00 16.90 18.99
CA ASN A 2 -3.95 15.80 18.97
C ASN A 2 -3.79 15.18 17.59
N GLY A 3 -2.98 14.12 17.48
CA GLY A 3 -2.92 13.32 16.27
C GLY A 3 -4.28 12.67 15.98
N GLY A 4 -4.39 11.97 14.85
CA GLY A 4 -5.56 11.16 14.56
C GLY A 4 -5.62 9.92 15.48
N THR A 5 -6.82 9.47 15.79
CA THR A 5 -7.10 8.23 16.53
C THR A 5 -7.51 7.11 15.57
N GLU A 6 -7.53 5.87 16.06
CA GLU A 6 -8.12 4.74 15.33
C GLU A 6 -9.57 5.04 14.90
N ALA A 7 -10.36 5.69 15.77
CA ALA A 7 -11.73 6.06 15.48
C ALA A 7 -11.82 7.06 14.31
N ASP A 8 -10.88 8.00 14.21
CA ASP A 8 -10.83 8.96 13.10
C ASP A 8 -10.53 8.27 11.77
N ILE A 9 -9.62 7.29 11.77
CA ILE A 9 -9.28 6.48 10.59
C ILE A 9 -10.53 5.68 10.15
N ALA A 10 -11.18 4.98 11.06
CA ALA A 10 -12.37 4.19 10.77
C ALA A 10 -13.53 5.05 10.25
N ALA A 11 -13.77 6.23 10.86
CA ALA A 11 -14.78 7.17 10.41
C ALA A 11 -14.45 7.72 9.00
N GLY A 12 -13.19 8.04 8.73
CA GLY A 12 -12.70 8.49 7.43
C GLY A 12 -12.91 7.44 6.33
N ILE A 13 -12.57 6.17 6.60
CA ILE A 13 -12.79 5.05 5.66
C ILE A 13 -14.30 4.92 5.37
N ASN A 14 -15.13 4.83 6.40
CA ASN A 14 -16.58 4.67 6.26
C ASN A 14 -17.20 5.81 5.44
N TRP A 15 -16.83 7.05 5.72
CA TRP A 15 -17.33 8.20 4.96
C TRP A 15 -16.87 8.14 3.50
N ALA A 16 -15.59 7.82 3.25
CA ALA A 16 -15.02 7.73 1.91
C ALA A 16 -15.72 6.68 1.03
N ILE A 17 -16.10 5.52 1.59
CA ILE A 17 -16.83 4.45 0.88
C ILE A 17 -18.36 4.65 0.81
N GLY A 18 -18.85 5.80 1.27
CA GLY A 18 -20.27 6.15 1.21
C GLY A 18 -21.15 5.44 2.24
N VAL A 19 -20.59 4.98 3.37
CA VAL A 19 -21.41 4.58 4.52
C VAL A 19 -22.08 5.81 5.10
N ARG A 20 -23.39 5.73 5.35
CA ARG A 20 -24.15 6.82 5.97
C ARG A 20 -23.76 6.93 7.45
N ILE A 21 -23.25 8.09 7.83
CA ILE A 21 -22.92 8.44 9.22
C ILE A 21 -23.96 9.46 9.72
N SER A 22 -24.56 9.21 10.88
CA SER A 22 -25.57 10.11 11.46
C SER A 22 -24.97 11.50 11.72
N GLY A 23 -25.67 12.55 11.26
CA GLY A 23 -25.21 13.94 11.43
C GLY A 23 -24.10 14.39 10.47
N VAL A 24 -23.65 13.54 9.54
CA VAL A 24 -22.61 13.86 8.55
C VAL A 24 -23.19 13.76 7.13
N THR A 25 -22.89 14.74 6.29
CA THR A 25 -23.29 14.71 4.87
C THR A 25 -22.72 13.48 4.18
N THR A 26 -23.58 12.71 3.51
CA THR A 26 -23.16 11.52 2.77
C THR A 26 -22.24 11.89 1.61
N ASN A 27 -21.16 11.14 1.42
CA ASN A 27 -20.27 11.33 0.28
C ASN A 27 -21.02 11.01 -1.03
N ALA A 28 -21.21 12.03 -1.88
CA ALA A 28 -21.88 11.90 -3.18
C ALA A 28 -21.03 11.17 -4.23
N THR A 29 -19.72 11.02 -3.99
CA THR A 29 -18.77 10.34 -4.87
C THR A 29 -17.96 9.32 -4.06
N PRO A 30 -18.55 8.16 -3.71
CA PRO A 30 -17.84 7.10 -2.98
C PRO A 30 -16.55 6.68 -3.69
N ALA A 31 -15.48 6.54 -2.92
CA ALA A 31 -14.17 6.16 -3.45
C ALA A 31 -14.16 4.68 -3.85
N LYS A 32 -13.42 4.35 -4.92
CA LYS A 32 -13.08 2.96 -5.31
C LYS A 32 -11.70 2.52 -4.82
N VAL A 33 -10.86 3.48 -4.43
CA VAL A 33 -9.54 3.25 -3.82
C VAL A 33 -9.38 4.22 -2.65
N ILE A 34 -8.85 3.73 -1.53
CA ILE A 34 -8.45 4.55 -0.40
C ILE A 34 -6.96 4.35 -0.14
N ASN A 35 -6.22 5.45 -0.03
CA ASN A 35 -4.81 5.45 0.33
C ASN A 35 -4.62 5.87 1.79
N LEU A 36 -3.93 5.06 2.57
CA LEU A 36 -3.60 5.30 3.96
C LEU A 36 -2.06 5.37 4.12
N SER A 37 -1.48 6.49 3.70
CA SER A 37 -0.07 6.84 3.93
C SER A 37 0.19 7.31 5.38
N ILE A 38 -0.36 6.59 6.35
CA ILE A 38 -0.32 6.89 7.77
C ILE A 38 0.14 5.66 8.54
N GLY A 39 0.68 5.87 9.73
CA GLY A 39 1.07 4.78 10.63
C GLY A 39 1.26 5.27 12.06
N SER A 40 1.33 4.34 13.01
CA SER A 40 1.73 4.61 14.40
C SER A 40 3.22 4.39 14.60
N THR A 41 3.83 5.16 15.51
CA THR A 41 5.22 4.95 15.95
C THR A 41 5.35 3.80 16.95
N ASP A 42 4.24 3.44 17.61
CA ASP A 42 4.17 2.35 18.57
C ASP A 42 3.55 1.11 17.93
N PHE A 43 4.02 -0.07 18.35
CA PHE A 43 3.39 -1.34 17.98
C PHE A 43 1.91 -1.32 18.38
N SER A 44 1.05 -1.61 17.42
CA SER A 44 -0.38 -1.73 17.65
C SER A 44 -0.91 -2.91 16.85
N THR A 45 -1.59 -3.85 17.51
CA THR A 45 -2.24 -4.98 16.84
C THR A 45 -3.57 -4.53 16.26
N CYS A 46 -3.82 -4.82 14.98
CA CYS A 46 -5.14 -4.66 14.39
C CYS A 46 -6.01 -5.86 14.76
N TYR A 47 -6.84 -5.72 15.80
CA TYR A 47 -7.76 -6.78 16.21
C TYR A 47 -8.90 -6.93 15.22
N SER A 48 -9.42 -8.16 15.06
CA SER A 48 -10.50 -8.47 14.12
C SER A 48 -11.80 -7.67 14.36
N ASN A 49 -12.00 -7.19 15.60
CA ASN A 49 -13.14 -6.40 16.01
C ASN A 49 -12.80 -4.91 16.23
N SER A 50 -11.61 -4.46 15.81
CA SER A 50 -11.22 -3.06 15.95
C SER A 50 -12.01 -2.18 14.96
N PRO A 51 -12.29 -0.90 15.28
CA PRO A 51 -13.01 -0.01 14.38
C PRO A 51 -12.40 0.08 12.97
N VAL A 52 -11.07 0.10 12.86
CA VAL A 52 -10.40 0.16 11.55
C VAL A 52 -10.56 -1.15 10.79
N GLN A 53 -10.40 -2.31 11.44
CA GLN A 53 -10.62 -3.60 10.77
C GLN A 53 -12.05 -3.72 10.23
N LEU A 54 -13.06 -3.36 11.04
CA LEU A 54 -14.46 -3.41 10.61
C LEU A 54 -14.74 -2.47 9.42
N ALA A 55 -14.07 -1.31 9.38
CA ALA A 55 -14.18 -0.37 8.26
C ALA A 55 -13.48 -0.89 6.99
N ILE A 56 -12.33 -1.57 7.13
CA ILE A 56 -11.65 -2.25 6.02
C ILE A 56 -12.53 -3.37 5.47
N ASP A 57 -13.14 -4.18 6.34
CA ASP A 57 -14.04 -5.25 5.92
C ASP A 57 -15.25 -4.71 5.15
N GLU A 58 -15.84 -3.59 5.59
CA GLU A 58 -16.94 -2.93 4.88
C GLU A 58 -16.51 -2.33 3.54
N ALA A 59 -15.29 -1.78 3.45
CA ALA A 59 -14.73 -1.33 2.18
C ALA A 59 -14.57 -2.50 1.20
N LYS A 60 -14.04 -3.64 1.66
CA LYS A 60 -13.89 -4.85 0.85
C LYS A 60 -15.24 -5.39 0.37
N ARG A 61 -16.28 -5.41 1.22
CA ARG A 61 -17.66 -5.80 0.83
C ARG A 61 -18.26 -4.90 -0.25
N ARG A 62 -17.73 -3.70 -0.45
CA ARG A 62 -18.15 -2.72 -1.46
C ARG A 62 -17.24 -2.68 -2.69
N ASP A 63 -16.31 -3.62 -2.82
CA ASP A 63 -15.28 -3.63 -3.87
C ASP A 63 -14.48 -2.32 -3.92
N VAL A 64 -14.10 -1.82 -2.75
CA VAL A 64 -13.17 -0.70 -2.57
C VAL A 64 -11.83 -1.25 -2.11
N THR A 65 -10.78 -1.00 -2.88
CA THR A 65 -9.42 -1.41 -2.51
C THR A 65 -8.80 -0.42 -1.54
N LEU A 66 -8.30 -0.92 -0.41
CA LEU A 66 -7.49 -0.14 0.52
C LEU A 66 -6.02 -0.40 0.27
N VAL A 67 -5.24 0.67 0.18
CA VAL A 67 -3.79 0.65 0.02
C VAL A 67 -3.16 1.34 1.23
N THR A 68 -2.28 0.65 1.93
CA THR A 68 -1.65 1.12 3.18
C THR A 68 -0.14 1.21 3.01
N ALA A 69 0.53 2.07 3.79
CA ALA A 69 1.98 2.09 3.88
C ALA A 69 2.47 1.02 4.87
N ALA A 70 3.59 0.35 4.57
CA ALA A 70 4.16 -0.67 5.47
C ALA A 70 4.82 -0.11 6.73
N GLY A 71 5.21 1.18 6.74
CA GLY A 71 5.97 1.84 7.80
C GLY A 71 7.46 2.04 7.45
N ASN A 72 8.16 2.85 8.24
CA ASN A 72 9.48 3.41 7.88
C ASN A 72 10.55 3.18 8.96
N ASP A 73 10.45 2.07 9.69
CA ASP A 73 11.25 1.81 10.90
C ASP A 73 12.28 0.69 10.71
N ASP A 74 12.41 0.14 9.50
CA ASP A 74 13.22 -1.05 9.18
C ASP A 74 12.87 -2.26 10.06
N GLN A 75 11.55 -2.49 10.25
CA GLN A 75 11.01 -3.53 11.11
C GLN A 75 9.99 -4.42 10.39
N ILE A 76 9.52 -5.46 11.07
CA ILE A 76 8.44 -6.32 10.56
C ILE A 76 7.15 -5.51 10.38
N ALA A 77 6.56 -5.54 9.19
CA ALA A 77 5.37 -4.76 8.84
C ALA A 77 4.12 -5.20 9.60
N THR A 78 4.09 -6.45 10.09
CA THR A 78 3.01 -6.96 10.97
C THR A 78 2.93 -6.20 12.31
N ALA A 79 3.97 -5.45 12.66
CA ALA A 79 3.99 -4.55 13.82
C ALA A 79 3.44 -3.14 13.54
N SER A 80 3.20 -2.78 12.27
CA SER A 80 2.84 -1.42 11.87
C SER A 80 1.35 -1.28 11.59
N PHE A 81 0.65 -0.52 12.44
CA PHE A 81 -0.76 -0.21 12.26
C PHE A 81 -0.93 1.06 11.41
N PRO A 82 -1.91 1.14 10.48
CA PRO A 82 -2.94 0.14 10.15
C PRO A 82 -2.56 -0.84 9.03
N GLY A 83 -1.31 -0.83 8.55
CA GLY A 83 -0.86 -1.75 7.49
C GLY A 83 -1.09 -3.21 7.86
N ASN A 84 -0.85 -3.58 9.11
CA ASN A 84 -1.07 -4.92 9.64
C ASN A 84 -2.54 -5.38 9.77
N CYS A 85 -3.51 -4.53 9.43
CA CYS A 85 -4.91 -4.97 9.33
C CYS A 85 -5.13 -5.90 8.13
N SER A 86 -6.09 -6.81 8.22
CA SER A 86 -6.42 -7.72 7.13
C SER A 86 -7.29 -7.04 6.06
N GLY A 87 -7.11 -7.40 4.80
CA GLY A 87 -7.98 -6.94 3.69
C GLY A 87 -7.57 -5.62 3.04
N ASN A 88 -6.43 -5.04 3.44
CA ASN A 88 -5.75 -4.00 2.67
C ASN A 88 -4.60 -4.59 1.84
N ILE A 89 -4.07 -3.80 0.92
CA ILE A 89 -2.81 -4.07 0.20
C ILE A 89 -1.71 -3.22 0.86
N THR A 90 -0.78 -3.86 1.56
CA THR A 90 0.32 -3.19 2.26
C THR A 90 1.52 -2.98 1.34
N ILE A 91 1.95 -1.72 1.24
CA ILE A 91 2.95 -1.27 0.28
C ILE A 91 4.32 -1.01 0.93
N GLY A 92 5.31 -1.79 0.51
CA GLY A 92 6.72 -1.55 0.80
C GLY A 92 7.34 -0.48 -0.12
N ALA A 93 8.50 0.05 0.26
CA ALA A 93 9.22 1.06 -0.51
C ALA A 93 10.49 0.50 -1.15
N THR A 94 10.69 0.80 -2.44
CA THR A 94 11.97 0.60 -3.13
C THR A 94 12.67 1.91 -3.44
N GLY A 95 14.00 1.88 -3.43
CA GLY A 95 14.87 2.93 -3.93
C GLY A 95 15.01 2.91 -5.45
N ILE A 96 15.78 3.86 -5.99
CA ILE A 96 15.95 4.05 -7.44
C ILE A 96 16.58 2.84 -8.16
N LYS A 97 17.33 2.00 -7.42
CA LYS A 97 17.96 0.77 -7.95
C LYS A 97 17.02 -0.44 -7.98
N GLY A 98 15.79 -0.29 -7.47
CA GLY A 98 14.81 -1.39 -7.38
C GLY A 98 15.03 -2.33 -6.20
N ASP A 99 15.89 -1.96 -5.25
CA ASP A 99 16.04 -2.64 -3.96
C ASP A 99 15.13 -2.01 -2.90
N ARG A 100 14.85 -2.74 -1.82
CA ARG A 100 14.15 -2.19 -0.65
C ARG A 100 14.87 -0.95 -0.15
N SER A 101 14.14 0.14 0.06
CA SER A 101 14.68 1.33 0.71
C SER A 101 15.08 1.00 2.14
N TYR A 102 16.20 1.54 2.63
CA TYR A 102 16.77 1.15 3.93
C TYR A 102 15.82 1.29 5.14
N TYR A 103 14.79 2.15 5.04
CA TYR A 103 13.82 2.40 6.10
C TYR A 103 12.57 1.53 5.99
N SER A 104 12.30 0.93 4.83
CA SER A 104 11.01 0.29 4.58
C SER A 104 10.80 -0.89 5.52
N ASN A 105 9.68 -0.94 6.22
CA ASN A 105 9.29 -2.18 6.89
C ASN A 105 9.14 -3.33 5.87
N TYR A 106 9.26 -4.56 6.37
CA TYR A 106 9.34 -5.78 5.57
C TYR A 106 8.50 -6.92 6.17
N SER A 107 8.22 -7.95 5.38
CA SER A 107 7.44 -9.11 5.83
C SER A 107 8.22 -10.01 6.79
N ASP A 108 7.51 -10.65 7.71
CA ASP A 108 8.05 -11.74 8.53
C ASP A 108 7.70 -13.11 7.91
N TYR A 109 8.58 -14.10 8.05
CA TYR A 109 8.34 -15.43 7.51
C TYR A 109 7.54 -16.29 8.50
N ASN A 110 6.29 -16.58 8.14
CA ASN A 110 5.41 -17.46 8.88
C ASN A 110 5.66 -18.93 8.50
N ARG A 111 6.40 -19.64 9.36
CA ARG A 111 6.73 -21.06 9.19
C ARG A 111 5.52 -22.00 9.20
N THR A 112 4.41 -21.61 9.84
CA THR A 112 3.22 -22.47 9.94
C THR A 112 2.50 -22.59 8.61
N TYR A 113 2.47 -21.50 7.85
CA TYR A 113 1.81 -21.47 6.55
C TYR A 113 2.78 -21.46 5.38
N ASP A 114 4.08 -21.41 5.65
CA ASP A 114 5.16 -21.30 4.66
C ASP A 114 4.96 -20.07 3.76
N VAL A 115 4.72 -18.90 4.36
CA VAL A 115 4.48 -17.64 3.63
C VAL A 115 5.14 -16.48 4.34
N PHE A 116 5.48 -15.43 3.61
CA PHE A 116 5.78 -14.12 4.18
C PHE A 116 4.49 -13.33 4.44
N ILE A 117 4.42 -12.65 5.59
CA ILE A 117 3.27 -11.82 6.00
C ILE A 117 3.78 -10.43 6.37
N GLY A 118 3.14 -9.39 5.81
CA GLY A 118 3.44 -8.00 6.15
C GLY A 118 3.33 -7.08 4.95
N VAL A 119 4.27 -7.17 4.02
CA VAL A 119 4.27 -6.43 2.75
C VAL A 119 3.73 -7.32 1.64
N ASP A 120 2.71 -6.84 0.93
CA ASP A 120 2.09 -7.57 -0.18
C ASP A 120 2.82 -7.29 -1.50
N ILE A 121 3.11 -6.03 -1.79
CA ILE A 121 3.82 -5.58 -3.00
C ILE A 121 4.57 -4.29 -2.68
N SER A 122 5.67 -4.00 -3.39
CA SER A 122 6.42 -2.76 -3.22
C SER A 122 6.15 -1.76 -4.35
N ALA A 123 6.40 -0.48 -4.08
CA ALA A 123 6.40 0.58 -5.08
C ALA A 123 7.56 1.56 -4.83
N PRO A 124 7.91 2.43 -5.81
CA PRO A 124 8.96 3.43 -5.62
C PRO A 124 8.68 4.37 -4.43
N GLY A 125 9.47 4.27 -3.37
CA GLY A 125 9.38 5.14 -2.19
C GLY A 125 10.56 6.10 -2.05
N GLY A 126 11.62 5.87 -2.83
CA GLY A 126 12.85 6.68 -2.80
C GLY A 126 13.84 6.22 -1.72
N ASP A 127 15.12 6.51 -1.94
CA ASP A 127 16.21 6.18 -1.03
C ASP A 127 17.38 7.14 -1.26
N ASP A 128 17.60 8.06 -0.32
CA ASP A 128 18.68 9.04 -0.35
C ASP A 128 20.07 8.45 -0.12
N ARG A 129 20.19 7.25 0.46
CA ARG A 129 21.47 6.54 0.64
C ARG A 129 21.90 5.84 -0.64
N ALA A 130 20.94 5.40 -1.45
CA ALA A 130 21.19 4.70 -2.71
C ALA A 130 21.26 5.62 -3.94
N GLY A 131 20.91 6.91 -3.80
CA GLY A 131 20.70 7.86 -4.90
C GLY A 131 21.71 8.99 -5.05
N ILE A 132 22.92 8.88 -4.47
CA ILE A 132 23.96 9.90 -4.65
C ILE A 132 24.28 10.03 -6.14
N GLY A 133 24.10 11.24 -6.69
CA GLY A 133 24.30 11.54 -8.11
C GLY A 133 23.10 11.27 -9.01
N GLU A 134 22.01 10.71 -8.47
CA GLU A 134 20.78 10.42 -9.20
C GLU A 134 19.79 11.59 -9.16
N PRO A 135 18.79 11.63 -10.07
CA PRO A 135 17.70 12.59 -10.01
C PRO A 135 17.05 12.61 -8.62
N ALA A 136 16.80 13.82 -8.10
CA ALA A 136 16.30 14.04 -6.74
C ALA A 136 17.14 13.36 -5.63
N GLY A 137 18.40 13.03 -5.88
CA GLY A 137 19.22 12.27 -4.94
C GLY A 137 18.66 10.87 -4.63
N GLY A 138 17.89 10.27 -5.54
CA GLY A 138 17.18 8.99 -5.34
C GLY A 138 15.86 9.07 -4.58
N GLN A 139 15.43 10.28 -4.20
CA GLN A 139 14.16 10.53 -3.53
C GLN A 139 13.02 10.77 -4.53
N ILE A 140 11.79 10.95 -4.05
CA ILE A 140 10.61 11.26 -4.86
C ILE A 140 10.31 12.76 -4.80
N TRP A 141 10.20 13.42 -5.95
CA TRP A 141 9.65 14.78 -6.01
C TRP A 141 8.16 14.76 -5.63
N SER A 142 7.82 15.48 -4.57
CA SER A 142 6.45 15.57 -4.04
C SER A 142 5.97 17.01 -4.02
N THR A 143 4.68 17.20 -4.25
CA THR A 143 4.00 18.48 -4.00
C THR A 143 3.95 18.74 -2.50
N LEU A 144 4.37 19.92 -2.08
CA LEU A 144 4.36 20.35 -0.68
C LEU A 144 3.66 21.70 -0.54
N ASN A 145 3.41 22.06 0.71
CA ASN A 145 2.94 23.38 1.11
C ASN A 145 3.92 23.93 2.16
N ASP A 146 4.37 25.17 2.00
CA ASP A 146 5.38 25.80 2.88
C ASP A 146 4.80 26.41 4.17
N GLY A 147 3.49 26.22 4.41
CA GLY A 147 2.79 26.73 5.58
C GLY A 147 3.06 25.91 6.85
N ALA A 148 3.37 26.59 7.95
CA ALA A 148 3.72 25.93 9.22
C ALA A 148 2.48 25.53 10.07
N ARG A 149 1.40 26.32 10.02
CA ARG A 149 0.15 26.09 10.81
C ARG A 149 -1.13 26.38 10.03
N SER A 150 -1.01 26.85 8.80
CA SER A 150 -2.09 27.18 7.87
C SER A 150 -1.54 26.99 6.46
N PRO A 151 -2.39 26.79 5.42
CA PRO A 151 -1.91 26.69 4.05
C PRO A 151 -1.05 27.90 3.66
N GLY A 152 0.18 27.64 3.25
CA GLY A 152 1.10 28.56 2.58
C GLY A 152 1.09 28.37 1.07
N ASN A 153 2.21 28.68 0.41
CA ASN A 153 2.37 28.55 -1.03
C ASN A 153 2.60 27.09 -1.46
N PRO A 154 2.08 26.69 -2.63
CA PRO A 154 2.44 25.42 -3.24
C PRO A 154 3.93 25.42 -3.61
N THR A 155 4.61 24.33 -3.30
CA THR A 155 6.03 24.13 -3.62
C THR A 155 6.30 22.66 -3.94
N TYR A 156 7.54 22.35 -4.29
CA TYR A 156 8.00 20.97 -4.47
C TYR A 156 9.16 20.69 -3.52
N GLY A 157 9.21 19.46 -3.04
CA GLY A 157 10.34 18.99 -2.23
C GLY A 157 10.59 17.51 -2.45
N LYS A 158 11.80 17.09 -2.08
CA LYS A 158 12.23 15.70 -2.13
C LYS A 158 11.73 15.00 -0.87
N GLN A 159 10.99 13.92 -1.05
CA GLN A 159 10.45 13.09 0.02
C GLN A 159 10.82 11.63 -0.20
N GLN A 160 10.84 10.84 0.86
CA GLN A 160 10.96 9.40 0.77
C GLN A 160 10.12 8.74 1.86
N GLY A 161 9.63 7.55 1.58
CA GLY A 161 8.83 6.80 2.54
C GLY A 161 7.92 5.78 1.86
N THR A 162 7.47 4.79 2.62
CA THR A 162 6.31 3.97 2.25
C THR A 162 5.06 4.83 2.06
N SER A 163 4.98 6.00 2.71
CA SER A 163 3.98 7.05 2.47
C SER A 163 3.99 7.61 1.04
N MET A 164 5.12 7.55 0.32
CA MET A 164 5.22 7.96 -1.09
C MET A 164 5.00 6.76 -2.03
N ALA A 165 5.40 5.56 -1.62
CA ALA A 165 5.14 4.32 -2.36
C ALA A 165 3.64 3.98 -2.42
N SER A 166 2.93 4.08 -1.29
CA SER A 166 1.50 3.79 -1.16
C SER A 166 0.61 4.56 -2.16
N PRO A 167 0.73 5.89 -2.34
CA PRO A 167 -0.10 6.64 -3.28
C PRO A 167 0.26 6.36 -4.75
N ILE A 168 1.49 5.94 -5.05
CA ILE A 168 1.84 5.44 -6.39
C ILE A 168 1.03 4.16 -6.68
N ALA A 169 0.99 3.22 -5.72
CA ALA A 169 0.20 2.01 -5.86
C ALA A 169 -1.30 2.29 -5.97
N ALA A 170 -1.83 3.18 -5.12
CA ALA A 170 -3.21 3.64 -5.19
C ALA A 170 -3.56 4.26 -6.55
N GLY A 171 -2.63 5.02 -7.16
CA GLY A 171 -2.79 5.58 -8.50
C GLY A 171 -2.91 4.51 -9.58
N VAL A 172 -2.09 3.44 -9.52
CA VAL A 172 -2.21 2.29 -10.44
C VAL A 172 -3.56 1.60 -10.27
N VAL A 173 -4.01 1.38 -9.04
CA VAL A 173 -5.33 0.78 -8.79
C VAL A 173 -6.46 1.67 -9.33
N ALA A 174 -6.35 2.99 -9.18
CA ALA A 174 -7.32 3.93 -9.73
C ALA A 174 -7.36 3.88 -11.27
N LEU A 175 -6.22 3.69 -11.96
CA LEU A 175 -6.18 3.46 -13.41
C LEU A 175 -6.91 2.17 -13.80
N MET A 176 -6.74 1.10 -13.03
CA MET A 176 -7.45 -0.17 -13.25
C MET A 176 -8.97 0.02 -13.15
N TYR A 177 -9.44 0.68 -12.09
CA TYR A 177 -10.88 0.98 -11.94
C TYR A 177 -11.40 1.94 -13.01
N SER A 178 -10.60 2.89 -13.48
CA SER A 178 -11.01 3.81 -14.55
C SER A 178 -11.29 3.07 -15.86
N LEU A 179 -10.56 1.99 -16.13
CA LEU A 179 -10.78 1.13 -17.30
C LEU A 179 -11.93 0.14 -17.09
N ARG A 180 -12.09 -0.36 -15.87
CA ARG A 180 -13.14 -1.32 -15.51
C ARG A 180 -13.65 -1.06 -14.09
N PRO A 181 -14.67 -0.19 -13.93
CA PRO A 181 -15.21 0.16 -12.61
C PRO A 181 -15.85 -1.02 -11.85
N THR A 182 -16.14 -2.10 -12.56
CA THR A 182 -16.75 -3.34 -12.05
C THR A 182 -15.74 -4.37 -11.54
N LEU A 183 -14.43 -4.06 -11.55
CA LEU A 183 -13.45 -4.92 -10.89
C LEU A 183 -13.79 -5.08 -9.42
N THR A 184 -13.64 -6.30 -8.91
CA THR A 184 -13.65 -6.56 -7.46
C THR A 184 -12.29 -6.26 -6.86
N ASP A 185 -12.25 -6.04 -5.54
CA ASP A 185 -10.99 -5.87 -4.81
C ASP A 185 -10.03 -7.08 -5.01
N ASP A 186 -10.56 -8.30 -4.97
CA ASP A 186 -9.77 -9.52 -5.20
C ASP A 186 -9.22 -9.61 -6.63
N GLN A 187 -9.98 -9.12 -7.63
CA GLN A 187 -9.50 -9.05 -9.02
C GLN A 187 -8.38 -8.02 -9.17
N VAL A 188 -8.47 -6.88 -8.48
CA VAL A 188 -7.39 -5.89 -8.42
C VAL A 188 -6.12 -6.55 -7.89
N TRP A 189 -6.19 -7.19 -6.73
CA TRP A 189 -5.03 -7.87 -6.15
C TRP A 189 -4.47 -8.96 -7.07
N SER A 190 -5.34 -9.78 -7.69
CA SER A 190 -4.89 -10.84 -8.61
C SER A 190 -4.13 -10.28 -9.81
N ILE A 191 -4.53 -9.13 -10.35
CA ILE A 191 -3.85 -8.48 -11.46
C ILE A 191 -2.53 -7.88 -10.98
N LEU A 192 -2.53 -7.12 -9.89
CA LEU A 192 -1.32 -6.49 -9.37
C LEU A 192 -0.23 -7.52 -9.05
N SER A 193 -0.58 -8.58 -8.33
CA SER A 193 0.37 -9.63 -7.96
C SER A 193 0.95 -10.37 -9.17
N LYS A 194 0.15 -10.65 -10.21
CA LYS A 194 0.62 -11.34 -11.44
C LYS A 194 1.44 -10.45 -12.37
N THR A 195 1.22 -9.14 -12.31
CA THR A 195 1.87 -8.17 -13.20
C THR A 195 3.04 -7.46 -12.54
N ALA A 196 3.32 -7.77 -11.27
CA ALA A 196 4.42 -7.18 -10.53
C ALA A 196 5.76 -7.42 -11.26
N LYS A 197 6.54 -6.35 -11.40
CA LYS A 197 7.89 -6.42 -11.92
C LYS A 197 8.79 -7.10 -10.89
N PRO A 198 9.63 -8.08 -11.28
CA PRO A 198 10.61 -8.65 -10.37
C PRO A 198 11.57 -7.60 -9.80
N PHE A 199 12.02 -7.81 -8.56
CA PHE A 199 13.08 -7.02 -7.96
C PHE A 199 14.41 -7.18 -8.72
N ALA A 200 15.38 -6.32 -8.41
CA ALA A 200 16.70 -6.41 -9.02
C ALA A 200 17.38 -7.77 -8.70
N LYS A 201 18.16 -8.33 -9.64
CA LYS A 201 18.78 -9.68 -9.52
C LYS A 201 19.75 -9.87 -8.34
N LYS A 202 20.09 -8.81 -7.61
CA LYS A 202 20.96 -8.84 -6.42
C LYS A 202 20.28 -8.18 -5.21
N SER A 203 18.97 -8.03 -5.28
CA SER A 203 18.16 -7.49 -4.20
C SER A 203 17.98 -8.54 -3.13
N ASP A 204 18.13 -8.16 -1.87
CA ASP A 204 17.75 -9.02 -0.74
C ASP A 204 16.27 -9.45 -0.84
N CYS A 205 15.44 -8.68 -1.54
CA CYS A 205 14.05 -9.01 -1.83
C CYS A 205 13.89 -10.20 -2.78
N THR A 206 14.76 -10.32 -3.78
CA THR A 206 14.67 -11.39 -4.80
C THR A 206 15.05 -12.74 -4.19
N ASP A 207 16.07 -12.75 -3.34
CA ASP A 207 16.61 -13.98 -2.74
C ASP A 207 15.66 -14.59 -1.68
N GLN A 208 14.57 -13.89 -1.36
CA GLN A 208 13.59 -14.26 -0.33
C GLN A 208 12.17 -14.46 -0.89
N LEU A 209 12.01 -14.55 -2.21
CA LEU A 209 10.74 -14.96 -2.81
C LEU A 209 10.54 -16.47 -2.67
N ILE A 210 9.35 -16.88 -2.23
CA ILE A 210 8.92 -18.27 -2.13
C ILE A 210 7.58 -18.48 -2.83
N ASP A 211 7.43 -19.64 -3.48
CA ASP A 211 6.18 -20.10 -4.07
C ASP A 211 5.55 -21.17 -3.18
N THR A 212 4.34 -20.89 -2.69
CA THR A 212 3.62 -21.71 -1.73
C THR A 212 2.29 -22.15 -2.30
N THR A 213 1.92 -23.41 -2.08
CA THR A 213 0.55 -23.90 -2.33
C THR A 213 -0.14 -24.11 -1.00
N LEU A 214 -1.15 -23.30 -0.70
CA LEU A 214 -1.94 -23.42 0.52
C LEU A 214 -2.77 -24.72 0.51
N ASN A 215 -3.25 -25.12 1.69
CA ASN A 215 -4.09 -26.31 1.87
C ASN A 215 -5.35 -26.35 1.00
N ASN A 216 -5.86 -25.18 0.58
CA ASN A 216 -7.01 -25.06 -0.32
C ASN A 216 -6.64 -25.08 -1.82
N GLY A 217 -5.36 -25.35 -2.14
CA GLY A 217 -4.84 -25.38 -3.52
C GLY A 217 -4.43 -24.01 -4.08
N THR A 218 -4.61 -22.92 -3.33
CA THR A 218 -4.22 -21.58 -3.80
C THR A 218 -2.70 -21.49 -3.89
N LYS A 219 -2.20 -21.09 -5.05
CA LYS A 219 -0.77 -20.81 -5.28
C LYS A 219 -0.50 -19.33 -5.05
N LEU A 220 0.53 -19.04 -4.26
CA LEU A 220 0.97 -17.69 -3.91
C LEU A 220 2.48 -17.62 -4.08
N THR A 221 2.96 -16.49 -4.59
CA THR A 221 4.33 -16.06 -4.38
C THR A 221 4.30 -15.05 -3.24
N THR A 222 5.21 -15.16 -2.27
CA THR A 222 5.37 -14.14 -1.20
C THR A 222 6.86 -13.92 -0.93
N GLY A 223 7.23 -12.80 -0.33
CA GLY A 223 8.63 -12.53 0.02
C GLY A 223 8.80 -11.38 1.00
N LEU A 224 10.06 -11.16 1.39
CA LEU A 224 10.46 -10.12 2.35
C LEU A 224 9.89 -8.73 1.99
N CYS A 225 9.86 -8.39 0.70
CA CYS A 225 9.43 -7.08 0.20
C CYS A 225 8.08 -7.14 -0.54
N GLY A 226 7.32 -8.21 -0.34
CA GLY A 226 6.16 -8.54 -1.16
C GLY A 226 6.53 -9.22 -2.47
N VAL A 227 5.56 -9.36 -3.37
CA VAL A 227 5.65 -10.20 -4.58
C VAL A 227 6.46 -9.57 -5.73
N GLY A 228 6.83 -8.30 -5.61
CA GLY A 228 7.54 -7.54 -6.64
C GLY A 228 7.34 -6.05 -6.49
N ILE A 229 7.70 -5.30 -7.53
CA ILE A 229 7.49 -3.86 -7.66
C ILE A 229 6.29 -3.63 -8.58
N ILE A 230 5.37 -2.76 -8.18
CA ILE A 230 4.19 -2.46 -8.99
C ILE A 230 4.56 -1.98 -10.40
N ASP A 231 3.89 -2.53 -11.41
CA ASP A 231 4.06 -2.16 -12.83
C ASP A 231 2.75 -1.64 -13.40
N ALA A 232 2.66 -0.31 -13.52
CA ALA A 232 1.45 0.37 -13.99
C ALA A 232 1.06 -0.07 -15.42
N ALA A 233 2.04 -0.23 -16.31
CA ALA A 233 1.78 -0.56 -17.71
C ALA A 233 1.26 -1.99 -17.85
N ALA A 234 1.89 -2.93 -17.15
CA ALA A 234 1.46 -4.33 -17.16
C ALA A 234 0.08 -4.51 -16.51
N ALA A 235 -0.18 -3.87 -15.37
CA ALA A 235 -1.50 -3.91 -14.70
C ALA A 235 -2.62 -3.34 -15.59
N VAL A 236 -2.40 -2.16 -16.19
CA VAL A 236 -3.34 -1.53 -17.12
C VAL A 236 -3.59 -2.41 -18.36
N LYS A 237 -2.52 -2.97 -18.94
CA LYS A 237 -2.62 -3.88 -20.09
C LYS A 237 -3.47 -5.11 -19.76
N ALA A 238 -3.27 -5.69 -18.58
CA ALA A 238 -4.02 -6.86 -18.12
C ALA A 238 -5.52 -6.54 -17.97
N VAL A 239 -5.88 -5.39 -17.40
CA VAL A 239 -7.29 -4.96 -17.32
C VAL A 239 -7.89 -4.76 -18.71
N GLN A 240 -7.16 -4.17 -19.65
CA GLN A 240 -7.64 -4.00 -21.03
C GLN A 240 -7.90 -5.32 -21.75
N ASP A 241 -7.10 -6.36 -21.47
CA ASP A 241 -7.28 -7.67 -22.09
C ASP A 241 -8.43 -8.48 -21.49
N LEU A 242 -8.96 -8.12 -20.29
CA LEU A 242 -10.22 -8.69 -19.77
C LEU A 242 -11.46 -8.28 -20.58
N ASN A 243 -11.32 -7.33 -21.50
CA ASN A 243 -12.40 -6.85 -22.37
C ASN A 243 -12.40 -7.51 -23.76
N LYS A 244 -11.48 -8.45 -24.02
CA LYS A 244 -11.45 -9.28 -25.24
C LYS A 244 -12.03 -10.66 -24.96
#